data_AF-A0A6A4GGK0-F1
#
_entry.id   AF-A0A6A4GGK0-F1
#
_cell.length_a   1.000
_cell.length_b   1.000
_cell.length_c   1.000
_cell.angle_alpha   90.00
_cell.angle_beta   90.00
_cell.angle_gamma   90.00
#
_symmetry.space_group_name_H-M   'P 1'
#
loop_
_entity.id
_entity.type
_entity.pdbx_description
1 polymer ?
#
loop_
_entity_poly.entity_id
_entity_poly.type
_entity_poly.pdbx_seq_one_letter_code
_entity_poly.pdbx_strand_id
1 'polypeptide(L)'
;MTSSALRNIALASNPEANTHIRYAQDPIPEYNNPDLFPGMFPTLFPLGIGGFEDSRRNPVVSLELHARLLLDTADRAFRYHYFYSFVALNLIQRRKGHLHTSLSVKSSRFQAIAPILISVHPDVLSNLARSMRDEYNPTLFTAEEKDALLLLKEVNTISAKVPGSQAAKVLTRHEIRSYFSHFGLPTIFFTFNPSATHSPIFQVIFGIEDIDLDSEFPALPLTRSERARNVAKDPVAAADFFDFMRTCLFRDLFGWDFNAGKSNHQGGILGKLRAHYGVVE
;
A
#
# COMPACT_ATOMS: atom_id res chain seq x y z
N MET A 1 11.22 6.47 15.03
CA MET A 1 11.77 7.39 16.06
C MET A 1 11.78 6.67 17.38
N THR A 2 12.93 6.56 18.05
CA THR A 2 13.05 5.92 19.37
C THR A 2 12.45 6.80 20.47
N SER A 3 11.99 6.22 21.58
CA SER A 3 11.45 6.94 22.76
C SER A 3 12.41 8.05 23.25
N SER A 4 13.73 7.78 23.18
CA SER A 4 14.78 8.77 23.47
C SER A 4 14.75 10.00 22.57
N ALA A 5 14.42 9.85 21.27
CA ALA A 5 14.32 10.97 20.34
C ALA A 5 13.11 11.86 20.65
N LEU A 6 11.96 11.26 21.01
CA LEU A 6 10.76 12.02 21.41
C LEU A 6 10.97 12.79 22.73
N ARG A 7 11.64 12.16 23.71
CA ARG A 7 11.96 12.81 24.99
C ARG A 7 12.93 13.99 24.79
N ASN A 8 13.89 13.86 23.89
CA ASN A 8 14.81 14.95 23.55
C ASN A 8 14.13 16.06 22.75
N ILE A 9 13.16 15.76 21.89
CA ILE A 9 12.35 16.78 21.19
C ILE A 9 11.48 17.56 22.18
N ALA A 10 10.89 16.90 23.17
CA ALA A 10 10.11 17.57 24.22
C ALA A 10 10.97 18.44 25.16
N LEU A 11 12.23 18.04 25.40
CA LEU A 11 13.21 18.81 26.18
C LEU A 11 13.91 19.92 25.36
N ALA A 12 13.76 19.93 24.02
CA ALA A 12 14.43 20.84 23.09
C ALA A 12 13.82 22.26 23.03
N SER A 13 13.28 22.76 24.14
CA SER A 13 13.05 24.20 24.32
C SER A 13 14.35 24.96 24.66
N ASN A 14 15.50 24.30 24.58
CA ASN A 14 16.82 24.84 24.89
C ASN A 14 17.66 24.99 23.60
N PRO A 15 18.02 26.21 23.17
CA PRO A 15 18.64 26.48 21.86
C PRO A 15 20.02 25.84 21.61
N GLU A 16 20.67 25.31 22.65
CA GLU A 16 22.04 24.77 22.59
C GLU A 16 22.12 23.24 22.48
N ALA A 17 20.98 22.54 22.43
CA ALA A 17 20.99 21.09 22.25
C ALA A 17 21.33 20.73 20.79
N ASN A 18 22.46 20.08 20.55
CA ASN A 18 22.92 19.54 19.25
C ASN A 18 22.00 18.45 18.62
N THR A 19 20.76 18.33 19.08
CA THR A 19 19.71 17.44 18.53
C THR A 19 18.88 18.08 17.42
N HIS A 20 19.14 19.33 17.05
CA HIS A 20 18.56 19.92 15.84
C HIS A 20 19.23 19.30 14.61
N ILE A 21 18.47 18.54 13.81
CA ILE A 21 18.90 18.24 12.44
C ILE A 21 18.99 19.59 11.72
N ARG A 22 20.21 20.11 11.58
CA ARG A 22 20.47 21.35 10.85
C ARG A 22 20.40 21.03 9.37
N TYR A 23 19.26 21.32 8.75
CA TYR A 23 19.15 21.31 7.30
C TYR A 23 19.87 22.54 6.75
N ALA A 24 20.59 22.37 5.64
CA ALA A 24 21.25 23.49 4.95
C ALA A 24 20.24 24.46 4.30
N GLN A 25 18.99 24.02 4.14
CA GLN A 25 17.89 24.77 3.56
C GLN A 25 16.61 24.48 4.34
N ASP A 26 15.64 25.41 4.27
CA ASP A 26 14.35 25.23 4.90
C ASP A 26 13.59 24.05 4.27
N PRO A 27 12.95 23.20 5.10
CA PRO A 27 12.17 22.08 4.59
C PRO A 27 10.97 22.59 3.77
N ILE A 28 10.81 22.04 2.57
CA ILE A 28 9.68 22.37 1.70
C ILE A 28 8.42 21.65 2.19
N PRO A 29 7.27 22.35 2.33
CA PRO A 29 6.03 21.73 2.76
C PRO A 29 5.54 20.74 1.72
N GLU A 30 5.12 19.56 2.21
CA GLU A 30 4.55 18.52 1.37
C GLU A 30 3.06 18.74 1.08
N TYR A 31 2.31 19.27 2.05
CA TYR A 31 0.85 19.43 1.98
C TYR A 31 0.50 20.73 1.26
N ASN A 32 -0.53 20.69 0.42
CA ASN A 32 -1.05 21.87 -0.29
C ASN A 32 0.05 22.61 -1.08
N ASN A 33 1.00 21.86 -1.64
CA ASN A 33 2.12 22.40 -2.41
C ASN A 33 2.02 21.91 -3.86
N PRO A 34 1.35 22.66 -4.75
CA PRO A 34 1.19 22.28 -6.15
C PRO A 34 2.51 22.28 -6.93
N ASP A 35 3.52 23.00 -6.46
CA ASP A 35 4.81 23.14 -7.15
C ASP A 35 5.79 22.02 -6.77
N LEU A 36 5.46 21.19 -5.76
CA LEU A 36 6.36 20.15 -5.25
C LEU A 36 6.75 19.12 -6.34
N PHE A 37 5.77 18.50 -6.99
CA PHE A 37 6.04 17.47 -8.01
C PHE A 37 6.64 18.03 -9.29
N PRO A 38 6.16 19.17 -9.81
CA PRO A 38 6.81 19.82 -10.92
C PRO A 38 8.27 20.20 -10.62
N GLY A 39 8.57 20.66 -9.40
CA GLY A 39 9.94 20.95 -8.97
C GLY A 39 10.81 19.70 -8.79
N MET A 40 10.24 18.58 -8.34
CA MET A 40 10.96 17.31 -8.17
C MET A 40 11.23 16.58 -9.49
N PHE A 41 10.34 16.71 -10.46
CA PHE A 41 10.40 15.98 -11.73
C PHE A 41 10.26 16.93 -12.93
N PRO A 42 11.23 17.84 -13.17
CA PRO A 42 11.15 18.81 -14.25
C PRO A 42 11.07 18.15 -15.64
N THR A 43 11.59 16.93 -15.80
CA THR A 43 11.48 16.15 -17.04
C THR A 43 10.08 15.61 -17.30
N LEU A 44 9.28 15.38 -16.25
CA LEU A 44 7.89 14.93 -16.36
C LEU A 44 6.91 16.12 -16.41
N PHE A 45 7.29 17.25 -15.83
CA PHE A 45 6.52 18.49 -15.80
C PHE A 45 7.31 19.63 -16.45
N PRO A 46 7.51 19.61 -17.78
CA PRO A 46 8.39 20.56 -18.48
C PRO A 46 7.95 22.03 -18.34
N LEU A 47 6.65 22.26 -18.12
CA LEU A 47 6.09 23.59 -17.93
C LEU A 47 6.00 24.02 -16.45
N GLY A 48 6.42 23.17 -15.51
CA GLY A 48 6.30 23.47 -14.08
C GLY A 48 4.86 23.49 -13.54
N ILE A 49 3.88 23.04 -14.32
CA ILE A 49 2.45 23.05 -13.97
C ILE A 49 1.89 21.63 -13.86
N GLY A 50 0.69 21.49 -13.29
CA GLY A 50 -0.02 20.21 -13.24
C GLY A 50 0.40 19.30 -12.09
N GLY A 51 1.04 19.84 -11.04
CA GLY A 51 1.33 19.10 -9.82
C GLY A 51 0.08 18.68 -9.03
N PHE A 52 0.28 18.00 -7.90
CA PHE A 52 -0.82 17.57 -7.04
C PHE A 52 -1.48 18.74 -6.32
N GLU A 53 -2.73 18.58 -5.90
CA GLU A 53 -3.40 19.52 -4.97
C GLU A 53 -3.47 20.98 -5.44
N ASP A 54 -3.50 21.22 -6.76
CA ASP A 54 -3.77 22.55 -7.30
C ASP A 54 -5.24 22.92 -7.05
N SER A 55 -5.47 23.87 -6.15
CA SER A 55 -6.80 24.39 -5.79
C SER A 55 -7.55 25.02 -6.97
N ARG A 56 -6.85 25.38 -8.06
CA ARG A 56 -7.47 25.93 -9.28
C ARG A 56 -8.10 24.84 -10.15
N ARG A 57 -7.80 23.56 -9.88
CA ARG A 57 -8.30 22.43 -10.66
C ARG A 57 -9.79 22.19 -10.40
N ASN A 58 -10.54 22.07 -11.49
CA ASN A 58 -11.96 21.70 -11.48
C ASN A 58 -12.20 20.59 -12.53
N PRO A 59 -12.66 19.37 -12.14
CA PRO A 59 -13.06 18.95 -10.80
C PRO A 59 -11.88 18.74 -9.83
N VAL A 60 -12.18 18.75 -8.53
CA VAL A 60 -11.19 18.39 -7.50
C VAL A 60 -10.81 16.92 -7.64
N VAL A 61 -9.52 16.63 -7.72
CA VAL A 61 -8.99 15.27 -7.89
C VAL A 61 -8.21 14.89 -6.64
N SER A 62 -8.49 13.72 -6.05
CA SER A 62 -7.72 13.21 -4.92
C SER A 62 -6.28 12.91 -5.31
N LEU A 63 -5.36 12.92 -4.34
CA LEU A 63 -3.95 12.58 -4.57
C LEU A 63 -3.79 11.23 -5.28
N GLU A 64 -4.49 10.20 -4.81
CA GLU A 64 -4.40 8.84 -5.35
C GLU A 64 -4.96 8.76 -6.77
N LEU A 65 -6.10 9.42 -7.03
CA LEU A 65 -6.70 9.44 -8.37
C LEU A 65 -5.81 10.21 -9.35
N HIS A 66 -5.22 11.33 -8.92
CA HIS A 66 -4.32 12.10 -9.78
C HIS A 66 -3.03 11.32 -10.07
N ALA A 67 -2.49 10.60 -9.07
CA ALA A 67 -1.28 9.79 -9.26
C ALA A 67 -1.53 8.66 -10.26
N ARG A 68 -2.70 8.00 -10.18
CA ARG A 68 -3.16 7.03 -11.17
C ARG A 68 -3.28 7.65 -12.56
N LEU A 69 -3.97 8.78 -12.68
CA LEU A 69 -4.17 9.47 -13.96
C LEU A 69 -2.82 9.79 -14.65
N LEU A 70 -1.83 10.24 -13.88
CA LEU A 70 -0.48 10.51 -14.39
C LEU A 70 0.24 9.25 -14.89
N LEU A 71 -0.01 8.07 -14.29
CA LEU A 71 0.51 6.81 -14.82
C LEU A 71 -0.22 6.34 -16.08
N ASP A 72 -1.47 6.75 -16.25
CA ASP A 72 -2.37 6.40 -17.37
C ASP A 72 -2.37 7.40 -18.52
N THR A 73 -1.45 8.37 -18.51
CA THR A 73 -1.30 9.32 -19.63
C THR A 73 -0.87 8.60 -20.91
N ALA A 74 -1.28 9.16 -22.06
CA ALA A 74 -0.88 8.64 -23.37
C ALA A 74 0.64 8.62 -23.54
N ASP A 75 1.32 9.67 -23.05
CA ASP A 75 2.75 9.64 -22.85
C ASP A 75 3.08 8.80 -21.61
N ARG A 76 3.78 7.68 -21.84
CA ARG A 76 4.17 6.72 -20.80
C ARG A 76 5.40 7.17 -20.00
N ALA A 77 5.85 8.41 -20.14
CA ALA A 77 6.98 8.97 -19.40
C ALA A 77 6.89 8.75 -17.89
N PHE A 78 5.71 8.96 -17.27
CA PHE A 78 5.51 8.82 -15.83
C PHE A 78 5.72 7.38 -15.34
N ARG A 79 5.18 6.38 -16.05
CA ARG A 79 5.31 4.97 -15.71
C ARG A 79 6.72 4.42 -15.95
N TYR A 80 7.47 5.01 -16.88
CA TYR A 80 8.87 4.66 -17.16
C TYR A 80 9.87 5.41 -16.27
N HIS A 81 9.42 6.45 -15.56
CA HIS A 81 10.31 7.21 -14.71
C HIS A 81 10.67 6.43 -13.44
N TYR A 82 11.97 6.14 -13.29
CA TYR A 82 12.51 5.26 -12.25
C TYR A 82 12.05 5.60 -10.82
N PHE A 83 11.94 6.89 -10.48
CA PHE A 83 11.60 7.32 -9.12
C PHE A 83 10.15 7.78 -8.93
N TYR A 84 9.39 8.02 -9.99
CA TYR A 84 8.10 8.71 -9.86
C TYR A 84 7.11 7.88 -9.04
N SER A 85 6.88 6.63 -9.46
CA SER A 85 5.97 5.70 -8.77
C SER A 85 6.39 5.45 -7.32
N PHE A 86 7.70 5.35 -7.06
CA PHE A 86 8.23 5.17 -5.71
C PHE A 86 7.94 6.39 -4.83
N VAL A 87 8.23 7.60 -5.30
CA VAL A 87 7.99 8.84 -4.54
C VAL A 87 6.50 9.07 -4.32
N ALA A 88 5.66 8.88 -5.34
CA ALA A 88 4.21 9.02 -5.24
C ALA A 88 3.62 8.02 -4.23
N LEU A 89 4.06 6.75 -4.27
CA LEU A 89 3.62 5.74 -3.29
C LEU A 89 4.05 6.10 -1.87
N ASN A 90 5.30 6.51 -1.67
CA ASN A 90 5.82 6.91 -0.36
C ASN A 90 5.05 8.10 0.21
N LEU A 91 4.71 9.08 -0.64
CA LEU A 91 3.87 10.21 -0.28
C LEU A 91 2.50 9.74 0.22
N ILE A 92 1.82 8.91 -0.57
CA ILE A 92 0.49 8.37 -0.21
C ILE A 92 0.55 7.61 1.12
N GLN A 93 1.53 6.72 1.29
CA GLN A 93 1.70 5.94 2.53
C GLN A 93 1.96 6.84 3.75
N ARG A 94 2.87 7.82 3.62
CA ARG A 94 3.19 8.77 4.69
C ARG A 94 1.97 9.59 5.09
N ARG A 95 1.19 10.08 4.13
CA ARG A 95 -0.04 10.82 4.40
C ARG A 95 -1.13 9.98 5.06
N LYS A 96 -1.29 8.72 4.66
CA LYS A 96 -2.17 7.77 5.38
C LYS A 96 -1.72 7.60 6.83
N GLY A 97 -0.42 7.43 7.06
CA GLY A 97 0.17 7.37 8.39
C GLY A 97 -0.12 8.62 9.22
N HIS A 98 0.12 9.82 8.68
CA HIS A 98 -0.15 11.10 9.35
C HIS A 98 -1.64 11.27 9.67
N LEU A 99 -2.54 10.97 8.74
CA LEU A 99 -3.98 11.09 8.96
C LEU A 99 -4.44 10.20 10.12
N HIS A 100 -4.10 8.91 10.07
CA HIS A 100 -4.51 7.98 11.11
C HIS A 100 -3.85 8.25 12.46
N THR A 101 -2.62 8.77 12.46
CA THR A 101 -1.95 9.25 13.67
C THR A 101 -2.69 10.46 14.24
N SER A 102 -3.02 11.46 13.42
CA SER A 102 -3.77 12.65 13.84
C SER A 102 -5.13 12.27 14.44
N LEU A 103 -5.86 11.36 13.80
CA LEU A 103 -7.14 10.86 14.32
C LEU A 103 -6.97 10.13 15.66
N SER A 104 -5.90 9.34 15.80
CA SER A 104 -5.62 8.60 17.03
C SER A 104 -5.25 9.54 18.19
N VAL A 105 -4.44 10.57 17.92
CA VAL A 105 -4.06 11.60 18.91
C VAL A 105 -5.27 12.44 19.34
N LYS A 106 -6.21 12.71 18.43
CA LYS A 106 -7.46 13.43 18.74
C LYS A 106 -8.48 12.59 19.51
N SER A 107 -8.26 11.29 19.64
CA SER A 107 -9.17 10.41 20.37
C SER A 107 -9.08 10.64 21.88
N SER A 108 -10.19 10.44 22.60
CA SER A 108 -10.20 10.51 24.07
C SER A 108 -9.24 9.51 24.73
N ARG A 109 -8.94 8.41 24.04
CA ARG A 109 -7.97 7.39 24.48
C ARG A 109 -6.54 7.94 24.57
N PHE A 110 -6.20 8.96 23.79
CA PHE A 110 -4.85 9.52 23.78
C PHE A 110 -4.41 10.06 25.15
N GLN A 111 -5.35 10.63 25.93
CA GLN A 111 -5.05 11.12 27.28
C GLN A 111 -4.54 10.02 28.21
N ALA A 112 -5.02 8.78 28.06
CA ALA A 112 -4.55 7.62 28.82
C ALA A 112 -3.22 7.06 28.27
N ILE A 113 -3.00 7.15 26.95
CA ILE A 113 -1.84 6.55 26.28
C ILE A 113 -0.60 7.47 26.31
N ALA A 114 -0.78 8.79 26.31
CA ALA A 114 0.33 9.73 26.27
C ALA A 114 1.31 9.60 27.45
N PRO A 115 0.85 9.43 28.72
CA PRO A 115 1.75 9.17 29.84
C PRO A 115 2.53 7.86 29.68
N ILE A 116 1.87 6.81 29.19
CA ILE A 116 2.48 5.51 28.91
C ILE A 116 3.58 5.64 27.86
N LEU A 117 3.34 6.38 26.78
CA LEU A 117 4.33 6.62 25.73
C LEU A 117 5.62 7.26 26.28
N ILE A 118 5.49 8.15 27.26
CA ILE A 118 6.63 8.82 27.91
C ILE A 118 7.35 7.89 28.90
N SER A 119 6.61 7.01 29.57
CA SER A 119 7.17 6.10 30.58
C SER A 119 7.88 4.87 29.99
N VAL A 120 7.64 4.53 28.71
CA VAL A 120 8.24 3.34 28.09
C VAL A 120 9.77 3.42 28.01
N HIS A 121 10.45 2.51 28.71
CA HIS A 121 11.89 2.32 28.66
C HIS A 121 12.31 1.30 27.58
N PRO A 122 13.43 1.50 26.86
CA PRO A 122 13.92 0.55 25.85
C PRO A 122 14.14 -0.88 26.36
N ASP A 123 14.52 -1.04 27.63
CA ASP A 123 14.78 -2.36 28.23
C ASP A 123 13.48 -3.16 28.39
N VAL A 124 12.38 -2.49 28.76
CA VAL A 124 11.04 -3.10 28.85
C VAL A 124 10.61 -3.63 27.49
N LEU A 125 10.83 -2.86 26.41
CA LEU A 125 10.52 -3.30 25.05
C LEU A 125 11.36 -4.50 24.61
N SER A 126 12.65 -4.50 24.97
CA SER A 126 13.57 -5.58 24.62
C SER A 126 13.25 -6.88 25.37
N ASN A 127 12.90 -6.76 26.66
CA ASN A 127 12.46 -7.89 27.47
C ASN A 127 11.12 -8.43 26.98
N LEU A 128 10.14 -7.56 26.73
CA LEU A 128 8.86 -7.95 26.16
C LEU A 128 9.05 -8.68 24.82
N ALA A 129 9.90 -8.18 23.92
CA ALA A 129 10.18 -8.84 22.65
C ALA A 129 10.82 -10.22 22.80
N ARG A 130 11.66 -10.43 23.83
CA ARG A 130 12.24 -11.74 24.17
C ARG A 130 11.16 -12.67 24.69
N SER A 131 10.39 -12.23 25.68
CA SER A 131 9.29 -13.00 26.26
C SER A 131 8.26 -13.42 25.21
N MET A 132 7.89 -12.53 24.29
CA MET A 132 6.97 -12.84 23.19
C MET A 132 7.53 -13.86 22.18
N ARG A 133 8.86 -13.99 22.05
CA ARG A 133 9.50 -14.96 21.16
C ARG A 133 9.51 -16.37 21.75
N ASP A 134 9.80 -16.46 23.04
CA ASP A 134 9.97 -17.75 23.72
C ASP A 134 8.61 -18.38 24.03
N GLU A 135 7.71 -17.65 24.73
CA GLU A 135 6.34 -18.10 24.99
C GLU A 135 5.41 -16.92 25.33
N TYR A 136 4.33 -16.74 24.58
CA TYR A 136 3.35 -15.68 24.86
C TYR A 136 2.47 -16.06 26.05
N ASN A 137 2.85 -15.62 27.26
CA ASN A 137 2.04 -15.79 28.47
C ASN A 137 1.68 -14.45 29.13
N PRO A 138 0.46 -13.92 28.90
CA PRO A 138 0.01 -12.62 29.42
C PRO A 138 0.01 -12.48 30.94
N THR A 139 -0.02 -13.60 31.68
CA THR A 139 -0.07 -13.59 33.14
C THR A 139 1.28 -13.28 33.77
N LEU A 140 2.38 -13.57 33.06
CA LEU A 140 3.75 -13.37 33.52
C LEU A 140 4.27 -11.95 33.26
N PHE A 141 3.53 -11.13 32.51
CA PHE A 141 3.97 -9.79 32.16
C PHE A 141 3.87 -8.82 33.34
N THR A 142 4.93 -8.02 33.49
CA THR A 142 4.96 -6.91 34.44
C THR A 142 3.93 -5.84 34.05
N ALA A 143 3.63 -4.91 34.97
CA ALA A 143 2.73 -3.79 34.66
C ALA A 143 3.27 -2.94 33.48
N GLU A 144 4.58 -2.70 33.46
CA GLU A 144 5.27 -1.94 32.40
C GLU A 144 5.21 -2.67 31.04
N GLU A 145 5.34 -4.01 31.05
CA GLU A 145 5.20 -4.82 29.84
C GLU A 145 3.77 -4.83 29.31
N LYS A 146 2.76 -4.83 30.21
CA LYS A 146 1.34 -4.70 29.83
C LYS A 146 1.05 -3.33 29.23
N ASP A 147 1.61 -2.27 29.79
CA ASP A 147 1.50 -0.91 29.25
C ASP A 147 2.19 -0.80 27.87
N ALA A 148 3.36 -1.41 27.71
CA ALA A 148 4.04 -1.51 26.42
C ALA A 148 3.21 -2.29 25.38
N LEU A 149 2.50 -3.35 25.78
CA LEU A 149 1.57 -4.08 24.91
C LEU A 149 0.35 -3.24 24.52
N LEU A 150 -0.21 -2.46 25.45
CA LEU A 150 -1.29 -1.52 25.15
C LEU A 150 -0.81 -0.49 24.13
N LEU A 151 0.38 0.08 24.32
CA LEU A 151 0.97 1.01 23.36
C LEU A 151 1.17 0.35 21.99
N LEU A 152 1.69 -0.87 21.95
CA LEU A 152 1.86 -1.63 20.70
C LEU A 152 0.53 -1.84 19.97
N LYS A 153 -0.55 -2.10 20.71
CA LYS A 153 -1.90 -2.24 20.13
C LYS A 153 -2.37 -0.95 19.46
N GLU A 154 -2.14 0.21 20.09
CA GLU A 154 -2.50 1.50 19.51
C GLU A 154 -1.65 1.81 18.26
N VAL A 155 -0.34 1.54 18.30
CA VAL A 155 0.56 1.68 17.13
C VAL A 155 0.13 0.76 15.98
N ASN A 156 -0.24 -0.48 16.29
CA ASN A 156 -0.75 -1.43 15.29
C ASN A 156 -2.08 -0.99 14.70
N THR A 157 -2.94 -0.32 15.47
CA THR A 157 -4.22 0.22 14.98
C THR A 157 -4.01 1.28 13.92
N ILE A 158 -3.03 2.17 14.11
CA ILE A 158 -2.61 3.16 13.11
C ILE A 158 -1.99 2.46 11.91
N SER A 159 -1.04 1.55 12.16
CA SER A 159 -0.27 0.87 11.11
C SER A 159 -1.16 0.00 10.23
N ALA A 160 -2.26 -0.57 10.75
CA ALA A 160 -3.19 -1.41 9.99
C ALA A 160 -3.85 -0.69 8.81
N LYS A 161 -3.82 0.65 8.81
CA LYS A 161 -4.36 1.48 7.72
C LYS A 161 -3.31 1.86 6.67
N VAL A 162 -2.04 1.53 6.91
CA VAL A 162 -0.96 1.71 5.94
C VAL A 162 -0.86 0.44 5.09
N PRO A 163 -1.08 0.52 3.77
CA PRO A 163 -0.97 -0.64 2.88
C PRO A 163 0.39 -1.33 2.99
N GLY A 164 0.40 -2.66 3.00
CA GLY A 164 1.61 -3.47 3.07
C GLY A 164 2.23 -3.60 4.48
N SER A 165 1.71 -2.90 5.49
CA SER A 165 2.20 -3.03 6.87
C SER A 165 1.90 -4.42 7.45
N GLN A 166 2.66 -4.83 8.47
CA GLN A 166 2.40 -6.10 9.17
C GLN A 166 1.02 -6.12 9.81
N ALA A 167 0.59 -4.99 10.39
CA ALA A 167 -0.73 -4.86 10.97
C ALA A 167 -1.86 -4.98 9.92
N ALA A 168 -1.65 -4.46 8.70
CA ALA A 168 -2.59 -4.65 7.60
C ALA A 168 -2.70 -6.13 7.21
N LYS A 169 -1.56 -6.84 7.11
CA LYS A 169 -1.55 -8.30 6.85
C LYS A 169 -2.26 -9.10 7.94
N VAL A 170 -2.12 -8.70 9.21
CA VAL A 170 -2.85 -9.33 10.34
C VAL A 170 -4.35 -9.06 10.22
N LEU A 171 -4.76 -7.84 9.89
CA LEU A 171 -6.16 -7.49 9.65
C LEU A 171 -6.79 -8.36 8.55
N THR A 172 -6.12 -8.50 7.41
CA THR A 172 -6.54 -9.39 6.31
C THR A 172 -6.74 -10.84 6.79
N ARG A 173 -5.86 -11.37 7.64
CA ARG A 173 -6.04 -12.72 8.21
C ARG A 173 -7.27 -12.81 9.12
N HIS A 174 -7.59 -11.76 9.86
CA HIS A 174 -8.81 -11.71 10.66
C HIS A 174 -10.07 -11.68 9.78
N GLU A 175 -10.04 -10.96 8.66
CA GLU A 175 -11.13 -10.95 7.69
C GLU A 175 -11.33 -12.34 7.08
N ILE A 176 -10.26 -13.02 6.67
CA ILE A 176 -10.34 -14.42 6.17
C ILE A 176 -10.98 -15.35 7.21
N ARG A 177 -10.57 -15.24 8.49
CA ARG A 177 -11.18 -16.04 9.57
C ARG A 177 -12.66 -15.72 9.78
N SER A 178 -13.04 -14.44 9.68
CA SER A 178 -14.44 -14.02 9.73
C SER A 178 -15.26 -14.64 8.59
N TYR A 179 -14.69 -14.70 7.38
CA TYR A 179 -15.28 -15.40 6.25
C TYR A 179 -15.51 -16.88 6.55
N PHE A 180 -14.55 -17.55 7.20
CA PHE A 180 -14.71 -18.96 7.57
C PHE A 180 -15.84 -19.16 8.59
N SER A 181 -15.94 -18.28 9.58
CA SER A 181 -17.01 -18.32 10.57
C SER A 181 -18.39 -18.08 9.96
N HIS A 182 -18.51 -17.22 8.95
CA HIS A 182 -19.80 -16.85 8.36
C HIS A 182 -20.23 -17.77 7.20
N PHE A 183 -19.31 -18.12 6.30
CA PHE A 183 -19.60 -18.90 5.09
C PHE A 183 -19.23 -20.38 5.20
N GLY A 184 -18.45 -20.76 6.21
CA GLY A 184 -17.84 -22.09 6.35
C GLY A 184 -16.42 -22.14 5.77
N LEU A 185 -15.81 -23.32 5.85
CA LEU A 185 -14.45 -23.54 5.31
C LEU A 185 -14.41 -23.33 3.79
N PRO A 186 -13.30 -22.78 3.25
CA PRO A 186 -13.17 -22.58 1.83
C PRO A 186 -13.06 -23.94 1.12
N THR A 187 -13.92 -24.18 0.14
CA THR A 187 -13.83 -25.37 -0.72
C THR A 187 -12.59 -25.33 -1.60
N ILE A 188 -12.19 -24.11 -2.02
CA ILE A 188 -11.04 -23.90 -2.90
C ILE A 188 -10.19 -22.80 -2.28
N PHE A 189 -8.90 -23.09 -2.15
CA PHE A 189 -7.86 -22.14 -1.80
C PHE A 189 -6.75 -22.28 -2.84
N PHE A 190 -6.49 -21.23 -3.61
CA PHE A 190 -5.50 -21.26 -4.68
C PHE A 190 -4.83 -19.91 -4.83
N THR A 191 -3.60 -19.94 -5.33
CA THR A 191 -2.84 -18.74 -5.70
C THR A 191 -2.95 -18.57 -7.21
N PHE A 192 -3.54 -17.46 -7.64
CA PHE A 192 -3.57 -17.09 -9.04
C PHE A 192 -2.30 -16.33 -9.41
N ASN A 193 -1.46 -16.91 -10.25
CA ASN A 193 -0.19 -16.32 -10.68
C ASN A 193 -0.06 -16.35 -12.22
N PRO A 194 -0.72 -15.43 -12.94
CA PRO A 194 -0.64 -15.38 -14.39
C PRO A 194 0.76 -14.96 -14.83
N SER A 195 1.34 -15.68 -15.80
CA SER A 195 2.69 -15.36 -16.27
C SER A 195 2.70 -14.25 -17.33
N ALA A 196 3.04 -13.03 -16.92
CA ALA A 196 3.18 -11.88 -17.82
C ALA A 196 4.23 -12.13 -18.93
N THR A 197 5.38 -12.73 -18.58
CA THR A 197 6.49 -13.01 -19.51
C THR A 197 6.10 -13.95 -20.66
N HIS A 198 5.11 -14.81 -20.44
CA HIS A 198 4.67 -15.81 -21.42
C HIS A 198 3.29 -15.50 -22.01
N SER A 199 2.69 -14.37 -21.65
CA SER A 199 1.34 -13.99 -22.10
C SER A 199 1.40 -13.03 -23.29
N PRO A 200 0.72 -13.34 -24.42
CA PRO A 200 0.54 -12.38 -25.51
C PRO A 200 -0.30 -11.17 -25.10
N ILE A 201 -1.28 -11.38 -24.21
CA ILE A 201 -2.12 -10.31 -23.65
C ILE A 201 -1.25 -9.27 -22.94
N PHE A 202 -0.29 -9.71 -22.11
CA PHE A 202 0.64 -8.78 -21.47
C PHE A 202 1.44 -7.98 -22.50
N GLN A 203 1.93 -8.61 -23.57
CA GLN A 203 2.74 -7.92 -24.58
C GLN A 203 1.92 -6.85 -25.34
N VAL A 204 0.63 -7.11 -25.57
CA VAL A 204 -0.30 -6.11 -26.12
C VAL A 204 -0.55 -4.96 -25.14
N ILE A 205 -0.80 -5.25 -23.85
CA ILE A 205 -0.94 -4.22 -22.81
C ILE A 205 0.34 -3.38 -22.68
N PHE A 206 1.50 -4.03 -22.77
CA PHE A 206 2.81 -3.37 -22.83
C PHE A 206 2.97 -2.48 -24.06
N GLY A 207 2.18 -2.65 -25.12
CA GLY A 207 2.14 -1.78 -26.29
C GLY A 207 2.83 -2.33 -27.54
N ILE A 208 2.97 -3.65 -27.67
CA ILE A 208 3.41 -4.26 -28.94
C ILE A 208 2.17 -4.41 -29.84
N GLU A 209 2.15 -3.67 -30.95
CA GLU A 209 1.00 -3.61 -31.87
C GLU A 209 0.93 -4.80 -32.83
N ASP A 210 2.07 -5.44 -33.14
CA ASP A 210 2.16 -6.52 -34.14
C ASP A 210 1.65 -7.90 -33.64
N ILE A 211 1.09 -7.97 -32.43
CA ILE A 211 0.63 -9.23 -31.84
C ILE A 211 -0.84 -9.43 -32.16
N ASP A 212 -1.11 -10.34 -33.09
CA ASP A 212 -2.45 -10.81 -33.40
C ASP A 212 -2.95 -11.78 -32.31
N LEU A 213 -3.94 -11.34 -31.52
CA LEU A 213 -4.57 -12.14 -30.47
C LEU A 213 -5.64 -13.10 -31.01
N ASP A 214 -6.09 -12.95 -32.25
CA ASP A 214 -7.06 -13.85 -32.89
C ASP A 214 -6.38 -15.11 -33.46
N SER A 215 -5.05 -15.08 -33.59
CA SER A 215 -4.24 -16.24 -33.97
C SER A 215 -4.24 -17.32 -32.87
N GLU A 216 -4.28 -18.59 -33.27
CA GLU A 216 -4.15 -19.73 -32.36
C GLU A 216 -2.81 -19.73 -31.60
N PHE A 217 -1.75 -19.23 -32.26
CA PHE A 217 -0.42 -19.09 -31.69
C PHE A 217 0.12 -17.67 -31.94
N PRO A 218 -0.26 -16.69 -31.12
CA PRO A 218 0.22 -15.31 -31.27
C PRO A 218 1.74 -15.24 -31.24
N ALA A 219 2.32 -14.53 -32.22
CA ALA A 219 3.77 -14.36 -32.29
C ALA A 219 4.26 -13.49 -31.11
N LEU A 220 5.14 -14.03 -30.29
CA LEU A 220 5.75 -13.31 -29.17
C LEU A 220 7.16 -12.85 -29.51
N PRO A 221 7.71 -11.84 -28.82
CA PRO A 221 9.14 -11.52 -28.90
C PRO A 221 9.99 -12.76 -28.71
N LEU A 222 10.95 -12.96 -29.61
CA LEU A 222 11.65 -14.24 -29.82
C LEU A 222 12.32 -14.74 -28.54
N THR A 223 12.94 -13.83 -27.79
CA THR A 223 13.73 -14.22 -26.61
C THR A 223 12.94 -14.06 -25.31
N ARG A 224 13.09 -15.03 -24.41
CA ARG A 224 12.54 -14.94 -23.04
C ARG A 224 13.06 -13.69 -22.31
N SER A 225 14.32 -13.34 -22.53
CA SER A 225 14.98 -12.19 -21.91
C SER A 225 14.33 -10.87 -22.32
N GLU A 226 13.95 -10.72 -23.59
CA GLU A 226 13.24 -9.54 -24.07
C GLU A 226 11.85 -9.42 -23.46
N ARG A 227 11.09 -10.51 -23.39
CA ARG A 227 9.77 -10.50 -22.74
C ARG A 227 9.87 -10.16 -21.26
N ALA A 228 10.86 -10.70 -20.55
CA ALA A 228 11.12 -10.37 -19.15
C ALA A 228 11.53 -8.90 -18.98
N ARG A 229 12.31 -8.35 -19.92
CA ARG A 229 12.67 -6.93 -19.95
C ARG A 229 11.46 -6.04 -20.15
N ASN A 230 10.49 -6.44 -20.97
CA ASN A 230 9.23 -5.69 -21.16
C ASN A 230 8.43 -5.62 -19.85
N VAL A 231 8.30 -6.75 -19.14
CA VAL A 231 7.67 -6.78 -17.79
C VAL A 231 8.39 -5.84 -16.82
N ALA A 232 9.72 -5.86 -16.79
CA ALA A 232 10.49 -5.02 -15.88
C ALA A 232 10.45 -3.52 -16.26
N LYS A 233 10.31 -3.21 -17.56
CA LYS A 233 10.30 -1.84 -18.08
C LYS A 233 8.99 -1.11 -17.79
N ASP A 234 7.86 -1.83 -17.75
CA ASP A 234 6.54 -1.26 -17.47
C ASP A 234 5.84 -2.00 -16.31
N PRO A 235 6.19 -1.69 -15.04
CA PRO A 235 5.54 -2.30 -13.89
C PRO A 235 4.05 -1.93 -13.78
N VAL A 236 3.62 -0.82 -14.39
CA VAL A 236 2.20 -0.42 -14.43
C VAL A 236 1.44 -1.37 -15.34
N ALA A 237 1.93 -1.60 -16.56
CA ALA A 237 1.35 -2.59 -17.48
C ALA A 237 1.32 -4.01 -16.86
N ALA A 238 2.32 -4.37 -16.06
CA ALA A 238 2.33 -5.65 -15.36
C ALA A 238 1.21 -5.75 -14.31
N ALA A 239 0.97 -4.67 -13.54
CA ALA A 239 -0.15 -4.59 -12.61
C ALA A 239 -1.51 -4.60 -13.32
N ASP A 240 -1.65 -3.85 -14.42
CA ASP A 240 -2.88 -3.82 -15.22
C ASP A 240 -3.18 -5.20 -15.82
N PHE A 241 -2.16 -5.89 -16.33
CA PHE A 241 -2.30 -7.27 -16.81
C PHE A 241 -2.76 -8.22 -15.69
N PHE A 242 -2.17 -8.14 -14.50
CA PHE A 242 -2.58 -8.98 -13.38
C PHE A 242 -4.04 -8.73 -13.00
N ASP A 243 -4.45 -7.46 -12.88
CA ASP A 243 -5.83 -7.11 -12.51
C ASP A 243 -6.83 -7.50 -13.61
N PHE A 244 -6.46 -7.33 -14.88
CA PHE A 244 -7.23 -7.80 -16.03
C PHE A 244 -7.44 -9.32 -15.96
N MET A 245 -6.36 -10.09 -15.82
CA MET A 245 -6.43 -11.56 -15.75
C MET A 245 -7.24 -12.05 -14.56
N ARG A 246 -7.07 -11.42 -13.39
CA ARG A 246 -7.85 -11.72 -12.18
C ARG A 246 -9.34 -11.42 -12.43
N THR A 247 -9.65 -10.28 -13.02
CA THR A 247 -11.04 -9.88 -13.29
C THR A 247 -11.69 -10.82 -14.29
N CYS A 248 -11.01 -11.18 -15.38
CA CYS A 248 -11.51 -12.14 -16.38
C CYS A 248 -11.70 -13.53 -15.76
N LEU A 249 -10.77 -14.01 -14.93
CA LEU A 249 -10.93 -15.28 -14.22
C LEU A 249 -12.22 -15.31 -13.38
N PHE A 250 -12.43 -14.30 -12.54
CA PHE A 250 -13.58 -14.29 -11.64
C PHE A 250 -14.89 -14.00 -12.38
N ARG A 251 -14.89 -13.06 -13.31
CA ARG A 251 -16.09 -12.67 -14.07
C ARG A 251 -16.50 -13.76 -15.05
N ASP A 252 -15.58 -14.20 -15.90
CA ASP A 252 -15.89 -15.01 -17.09
C ASP A 252 -15.83 -16.50 -16.78
N LEU A 253 -14.83 -16.95 -16.00
CA LEU A 253 -14.69 -18.37 -15.67
C LEU A 253 -15.51 -18.78 -14.44
N PHE A 254 -15.53 -17.94 -13.40
CA PHE A 254 -16.24 -18.25 -12.15
C PHE A 254 -17.64 -17.62 -12.05
N GLY A 255 -18.04 -16.77 -12.99
CA GLY A 255 -19.36 -16.15 -13.00
C GLY A 255 -19.59 -15.24 -11.79
N TRP A 256 -18.58 -14.50 -11.35
CA TRP A 256 -18.66 -13.55 -10.23
C TRP A 256 -19.00 -12.14 -10.74
N ASP A 257 -20.01 -11.51 -10.13
CA ASP A 257 -20.34 -10.11 -10.35
C ASP A 257 -19.71 -9.25 -9.25
N PHE A 258 -18.69 -8.47 -9.62
CA PHE A 258 -18.00 -7.56 -8.71
C PHE A 258 -18.88 -6.41 -8.21
N ASN A 259 -19.85 -5.95 -9.00
CA ASN A 259 -20.74 -4.86 -8.61
C ASN A 259 -21.81 -5.35 -7.63
N ALA A 260 -22.37 -6.54 -7.90
CA ALA A 260 -23.39 -7.13 -7.04
C ALA A 260 -22.82 -7.87 -5.81
N GLY A 261 -21.50 -8.14 -5.79
CA GLY A 261 -20.84 -8.87 -4.71
C GLY A 261 -21.32 -10.31 -4.56
N LYS A 262 -21.76 -10.95 -5.65
CA LYS A 262 -22.31 -12.31 -5.66
C LYS A 262 -22.11 -12.99 -7.01
N SER A 263 -22.29 -14.31 -7.05
CA SER A 263 -22.30 -15.05 -8.31
C SER A 263 -23.52 -14.68 -9.18
N ASN A 264 -23.33 -14.69 -10.49
CA ASN A 264 -24.38 -14.50 -11.48
C ASN A 264 -25.42 -15.65 -11.42
N HIS A 265 -26.54 -15.50 -12.14
CA HIS A 265 -27.61 -16.49 -12.09
C HIS A 265 -27.20 -17.87 -12.64
N GLN A 266 -26.27 -17.91 -13.59
CA GLN A 266 -25.82 -19.15 -14.24
C GLN A 266 -24.73 -19.89 -13.45
N GLY A 267 -23.98 -19.20 -12.59
CA GLY A 267 -22.73 -19.68 -12.03
C GLY A 267 -21.59 -19.69 -13.06
N GLY A 268 -20.41 -20.13 -12.63
CA GLY A 268 -19.27 -20.43 -13.51
C GLY A 268 -18.92 -21.91 -13.52
N ILE A 269 -17.69 -22.25 -13.90
CA ILE A 269 -17.19 -23.63 -13.93
C ILE A 269 -17.24 -24.33 -12.56
N LEU A 270 -17.21 -23.54 -11.48
CA LEU A 270 -17.29 -24.02 -10.10
C LEU A 270 -18.73 -23.99 -9.55
N GLY A 271 -19.72 -23.76 -10.41
CA GLY A 271 -21.09 -23.48 -10.01
C GLY A 271 -21.24 -22.05 -9.45
N LYS A 272 -22.21 -21.87 -8.54
CA LYS A 272 -22.48 -20.57 -7.91
C LYS A 272 -21.57 -20.35 -6.71
N LEU A 273 -20.70 -19.36 -6.81
CA LEU A 273 -19.86 -18.95 -5.69
C LEU A 273 -20.71 -18.27 -4.61
N ARG A 274 -20.68 -18.81 -3.39
CA ARG A 274 -21.34 -18.22 -2.22
C ARG A 274 -20.61 -16.97 -1.72
N ALA A 275 -19.27 -17.02 -1.72
CA ALA A 275 -18.41 -15.94 -1.30
C ALA A 275 -17.02 -16.11 -1.95
N HIS A 276 -16.31 -15.00 -2.12
CA HIS A 276 -14.88 -15.01 -2.44
C HIS A 276 -14.18 -13.97 -1.58
N TYR A 277 -12.92 -14.23 -1.24
CA TYR A 277 -12.04 -13.26 -0.60
C TYR A 277 -10.68 -13.38 -1.28
N GLY A 278 -10.18 -12.25 -1.78
CA GLY A 278 -8.94 -12.19 -2.55
C GLY A 278 -8.00 -11.13 -1.98
N VAL A 279 -6.71 -11.45 -1.96
CA VAL A 279 -5.64 -10.55 -1.54
C VAL A 279 -4.62 -10.50 -2.66
N VAL A 280 -4.11 -9.29 -2.94
CA VAL A 280 -2.99 -9.10 -3.86
C VAL A 280 -1.74 -8.88 -3.01
N GLU A 281 -0.70 -9.66 -3.29
CA GLU A 281 0.62 -9.56 -2.65
C GLU A 281 1.63 -8.84 -3.54
#